data_AF-A0A174K977-F1
#
_entry.id   AF-A0A174K977-F1
#
_cell.length_a   1.000
_cell.length_b   1.000
_cell.length_c   1.000
_cell.angle_alpha   90.00
_cell.angle_beta   90.00
_cell.angle_gamma   90.00
#
_symmetry.space_group_name_H-M   'P 1'
#
loop_
_entity.id
_entity.type
_entity.pdbx_description
1 polymer ?
#
loop_
_entity_poly.entity_id
_entity_poly.type
_entity_poly.pdbx_seq_one_letter_code
_entity_poly.pdbx_strand_id
1 'polypeptide(L)'
;MTLYGRLHFGELEVIVGAKELGIDFAIIDEHAARKMASEFLIDTIGVLGILSLAKTKGLINLVKPEMDKLISKGYRISDKLYNQILARNNEVN
;
A
#
# COMPACT_ATOMS: atom_id res chain seq x y z
N MET A 1 18.36 -13.19 -16.34
CA MET A 1 18.53 -14.03 -15.14
C MET A 1 17.37 -13.75 -14.18
N THR A 2 16.23 -14.36 -14.52
CA THR A 2 15.14 -14.85 -13.68
C THR A 2 14.70 -14.03 -12.45
N LEU A 3 13.81 -13.06 -12.69
CA LEU A 3 13.00 -12.36 -11.68
C LEU A 3 12.17 -13.32 -10.79
N TYR A 4 11.93 -14.55 -11.25
CA TYR A 4 11.18 -15.59 -10.54
C TYR A 4 11.89 -16.20 -9.32
N GLY A 5 13.18 -15.95 -9.11
CA GLY A 5 13.94 -16.59 -8.04
C GLY A 5 13.71 -16.04 -6.63
N ARG A 6 12.87 -14.99 -6.46
CA ARG A 6 12.69 -14.30 -5.17
C ARG A 6 11.25 -14.23 -4.65
N LEU A 7 10.27 -14.78 -5.36
CA LEU A 7 8.91 -14.91 -4.81
C LEU A 7 8.61 -16.36 -4.48
N HIS A 8 8.07 -16.58 -3.28
CA HIS A 8 7.51 -17.89 -2.93
C HIS A 8 6.23 -18.12 -3.73
N PHE A 9 5.91 -19.38 -4.06
CA PHE A 9 4.73 -19.75 -4.86
C PHE A 9 3.42 -19.09 -4.37
N GLY A 10 3.23 -18.97 -3.05
CA GLY A 10 2.04 -18.35 -2.48
C GLY A 10 1.88 -16.86 -2.80
N GLU A 11 2.98 -16.13 -3.02
CA GLU A 11 2.93 -14.71 -3.38
C GLU A 11 2.52 -14.52 -4.84
N LEU A 12 2.94 -15.45 -5.71
CA LEU A 12 2.53 -15.48 -7.11
C LEU A 12 1.03 -15.78 -7.24
N GLU A 13 0.51 -16.71 -6.43
CA GLU A 13 -0.91 -17.05 -6.38
C GLU A 13 -1.78 -15.86 -5.95
N VAL A 14 -1.32 -15.06 -4.98
CA VAL A 14 -2.02 -13.84 -4.55
C VAL A 14 -2.10 -12.81 -5.68
N ILE A 15 -1.01 -12.61 -6.43
CA ILE A 15 -0.95 -11.69 -7.57
C ILE A 15 -1.86 -12.18 -8.70
N VAL A 16 -1.74 -13.44 -9.10
CA VAL A 16 -2.55 -14.04 -10.17
C VAL A 16 -4.04 -14.03 -9.79
N GLY A 17 -4.36 -14.45 -8.57
CA GLY A 17 -5.73 -14.46 -8.06
C GLY A 17 -6.36 -13.07 -7.98
N ALA A 18 -5.61 -12.06 -7.52
CA ALA A 18 -6.11 -10.68 -7.49
C ALA A 18 -6.43 -10.16 -8.90
N LYS A 19 -5.61 -10.51 -9.89
CA LYS A 19 -5.86 -10.16 -11.30
C LYS A 19 -7.08 -10.88 -11.87
N GLU A 20 -7.20 -12.19 -11.67
CA GLU A 20 -8.32 -12.99 -12.18
C GLU A 20 -9.66 -12.60 -11.55
N LEU A 21 -9.64 -12.21 -10.27
CA LEU A 21 -10.84 -11.82 -9.52
C LEU A 21 -11.19 -10.33 -9.66
N GLY A 22 -10.39 -9.54 -10.41
CA GLY A 22 -10.60 -8.11 -10.57
C GLY A 22 -10.49 -7.34 -9.24
N ILE A 23 -9.63 -7.80 -8.34
CA ILE A 23 -9.41 -7.17 -7.04
C ILE A 23 -8.49 -5.98 -7.21
N ASP A 24 -8.95 -4.80 -6.80
CA ASP A 24 -8.21 -3.55 -6.94
C ASP A 24 -6.95 -3.48 -6.04
N PHE A 25 -6.94 -4.26 -4.94
CA PHE A 25 -5.89 -4.15 -3.91
C PHE A 25 -5.52 -5.49 -3.26
N ALA A 26 -4.22 -5.78 -3.19
CA ALA A 26 -3.68 -6.90 -2.42
C ALA A 26 -2.68 -6.40 -1.36
N ILE A 27 -2.77 -6.96 -0.14
CA ILE A 27 -1.81 -6.71 0.94
C ILE A 27 -0.68 -7.74 0.79
N ILE A 28 0.53 -7.26 0.52
CA ILE A 28 1.71 -8.09 0.29
C ILE A 28 2.82 -7.66 1.24
N ASP A 29 3.31 -8.58 2.08
CA ASP A 29 4.24 -8.29 3.18
C ASP A 29 5.70 -8.16 2.71
N GLU A 30 6.12 -8.99 1.75
CA GLU A 30 7.50 -9.05 1.26
C GLU A 30 7.87 -7.91 0.28
N HIS A 31 9.07 -7.37 0.41
CA HIS A 31 9.52 -6.22 -0.37
C HIS A 31 9.78 -6.57 -1.86
N ALA A 32 10.15 -7.83 -2.13
CA ALA A 32 10.31 -8.35 -3.50
C ALA A 32 8.96 -8.50 -4.22
N ALA A 33 7.95 -8.99 -3.50
CA ALA A 33 6.61 -9.19 -4.04
C ALA A 33 5.87 -7.85 -4.29
N ARG A 34 6.16 -6.80 -3.51
CA ARG A 34 5.68 -5.43 -3.80
C ARG A 34 6.17 -4.88 -5.14
N LYS A 35 7.46 -5.10 -5.46
CA LYS A 35 8.03 -4.66 -6.74
C LYS A 35 7.40 -5.42 -7.90
N MET A 36 7.20 -6.72 -7.75
CA MET A 36 6.58 -7.56 -8.76
C MET A 36 5.10 -7.22 -9.01
N ALA A 37 4.30 -7.01 -7.96
CA ALA A 37 2.90 -6.60 -8.11
C ALA A 37 2.75 -5.29 -8.91
N SER A 38 3.66 -4.34 -8.73
CA SER A 38 3.70 -3.12 -9.56
C SER A 38 4.01 -3.38 -11.04
N GLU A 39 4.81 -4.41 -11.35
CA GLU A 39 5.06 -4.86 -12.73
C GLU A 39 3.85 -5.59 -13.34
N PHE A 40 2.92 -6.08 -12.51
CA PHE A 40 1.68 -6.74 -12.91
C PHE A 40 0.43 -5.83 -12.86
N LEU A 41 0.61 -4.51 -12.70
CA LEU A 41 -0.48 -3.52 -12.58
C LEU A 41 -1.39 -3.73 -11.36
N ILE A 42 -0.91 -4.43 -10.34
CA ILE A 42 -1.61 -4.60 -9.07
C ILE A 42 -1.05 -3.55 -8.11
N ASP A 43 -1.87 -2.58 -7.77
CA ASP A 43 -1.52 -1.55 -6.80
C ASP A 43 -1.37 -2.20 -5.41
N THR A 44 -0.13 -2.35 -4.95
CA THR A 44 0.12 -2.79 -3.57
C THR A 44 -0.30 -1.68 -2.62
N ILE A 45 -1.41 -1.89 -1.91
CA ILE A 45 -1.88 -0.94 -0.92
C ILE A 45 -1.23 -1.26 0.43
N GLY A 46 -0.29 -0.41 0.86
CA GLY A 46 0.17 -0.41 2.24
C GLY A 46 -0.88 0.21 3.17
N VAL A 47 -0.65 0.14 4.48
CA VAL A 47 -1.53 0.76 5.50
C VAL A 47 -1.87 2.22 5.18
N LEU A 48 -0.91 3.00 4.67
CA LEU A 48 -1.12 4.41 4.31
C LEU A 48 -2.02 4.59 3.07
N GLY A 49 -1.98 3.63 2.15
CA GLY A 49 -2.91 3.58 1.03
C GLY A 49 -4.33 3.27 1.49
N ILE A 50 -4.50 2.37 2.48
CA ILE A 50 -5.80 2.07 3.10
C ILE A 50 -6.37 3.34 3.74
N LEU A 51 -5.56 4.11 4.46
CA LEU A 51 -6.01 5.39 5.02
C LEU A 51 -6.46 6.38 3.93
N SER A 52 -5.69 6.48 2.84
CA SER A 52 -6.05 7.34 1.71
C SER A 52 -7.38 6.89 1.05
N LEU A 53 -7.58 5.59 0.88
CA LEU A 53 -8.82 5.01 0.36
C LEU A 53 -10.01 5.23 1.31
N ALA A 54 -9.78 5.11 2.61
CA ALA A 54 -10.81 5.40 3.61
C ALA A 54 -11.26 6.87 3.53
N LYS A 55 -10.34 7.80 3.27
CA LYS A 55 -10.68 9.21 3.05
C LYS A 55 -11.51 9.41 1.78
N THR A 56 -11.10 8.82 0.65
CA THR A 56 -11.85 8.98 -0.62
C THR A 56 -13.25 8.36 -0.54
N LYS A 57 -13.43 7.33 0.29
CA LYS A 57 -14.74 6.73 0.59
C LYS A 57 -15.53 7.47 1.67
N GLY A 58 -15.01 8.55 2.24
CA GLY A 58 -15.69 9.33 3.28
C GLY A 58 -15.79 8.63 4.64
N LEU A 59 -15.01 7.57 4.87
CA LEU A 59 -14.98 6.82 6.14
C LEU A 59 -14.13 7.53 7.20
N ILE A 60 -13.16 8.34 6.76
CA ILE A 60 -12.37 9.23 7.62
C ILE A 60 -12.29 10.62 6.99
N ASN A 61 -12.19 11.66 7.81
CA ASN A 61 -12.14 13.04 7.33
C ASN A 61 -10.74 13.46 6.87
N LEU A 62 -9.71 13.00 7.58
CA LEU A 62 -8.31 13.37 7.36
C LEU A 62 -7.41 12.14 7.53
N VAL A 63 -6.39 12.03 6.68
CA VAL A 63 -5.38 10.97 6.72
C VAL A 63 -4.31 11.28 7.79
N LYS A 64 -3.93 12.55 7.95
CA LYS A 64 -2.95 13.03 8.92
C LYS A 64 -3.14 12.48 10.35
N PRO A 65 -4.30 12.65 11.01
CA PRO A 65 -4.48 12.19 12.39
C PRO A 65 -4.39 10.67 12.52
N GLU A 66 -4.76 9.92 11.49
CA GLU A 66 -4.64 8.46 11.50
C GLU A 66 -3.19 8.00 11.31
N MET A 67 -2.41 8.70 10.47
CA MET A 67 -0.95 8.47 10.39
C MET A 67 -0.24 8.82 11.71
N ASP A 68 -0.62 9.92 12.36
CA ASP A 68 -0.04 10.32 13.65
C ASP A 68 -0.34 9.29 14.76
N LYS A 69 -1.54 8.69 14.76
CA LYS A 69 -1.89 7.57 15.64
C LYS A 69 -1.06 6.32 15.36
N LEU A 70 -0.72 6.03 14.10
CA LEU A 70 0.16 4.91 13.77
C LEU A 70 1.57 5.16 14.30
N ILE A 71 2.11 6.38 14.10
CA ILE A 71 3.43 6.77 14.59
C ILE A 71 3.49 6.69 16.12
N SER A 72 2.47 7.18 16.83
CA SER A 72 2.43 7.11 18.29
C SER A 72 2.36 5.68 18.83
N LYS A 73 1.89 4.73 18.03
CA LYS A 73 1.89 3.29 18.32
C LYS A 73 3.17 2.57 17.85
N GLY A 74 4.18 3.30 17.39
CA GLY A 74 5.48 2.76 16.99
C GLY A 74 5.59 2.36 15.51
N TYR A 75 4.60 2.68 14.68
CA TYR A 75 4.69 2.47 13.24
C TYR A 75 5.71 3.46 12.63
N ARG A 76 6.66 2.94 11.85
CA ARG A 76 7.72 3.76 11.25
C ARG A 76 7.30 4.26 9.87
N ILE A 77 7.20 5.58 9.72
CA ILE A 77 6.97 6.25 8.44
C ILE A 77 8.13 7.23 8.25
N SER A 78 8.74 7.24 7.06
CA SER A 78 9.74 8.27 6.75
C SER A 78 9.05 9.61 6.48
N ASP A 79 9.68 10.72 6.84
CA ASP A 79 9.13 12.07 6.61
C ASP A 79 8.79 12.30 5.14
N LYS A 80 9.62 11.78 4.22
CA LYS A 80 9.36 11.83 2.77
C LYS A 80 8.04 11.16 2.42
N LEU A 81 7.81 9.93 2.91
CA LEU A 81 6.58 9.19 2.60
C LEU A 81 5.37 9.82 3.28
N TYR A 82 5.52 10.27 4.52
CA TYR A 82 4.47 10.97 5.26
C TYR A 82 3.97 12.20 4.49
N ASN A 83 4.90 13.07 4.05
CA ASN A 83 4.58 14.27 3.28
C ASN A 83 3.99 13.95 1.90
N GLN A 84 4.47 12.89 1.23
CA GLN A 84 3.89 12.44 -0.04
C GLN A 84 2.42 12.01 0.11
N ILE A 85 2.07 11.32 1.21
CA ILE A 85 0.70 10.89 1.48
C ILE A 85 -0.19 12.09 1.81
N LEU A 86 0.29 13.06 2.60
CA LEU A 86 -0.44 14.31 2.84
C LEU A 86 -0.71 15.07 1.53
N ALA A 87 0.30 15.21 0.67
CA ALA A 87 0.16 15.86 -0.62
C ALA A 87 -0.88 15.18 -1.52
N ARG A 88 -0.83 13.85 -1.60
CA ARG A 88 -1.80 13.07 -2.39
C ARG A 88 -3.23 13.21 -1.88
N ASN A 89 -3.41 13.49 -0.59
CA ASN A 89 -4.71 13.66 0.04
C ASN A 89 -5.13 15.12 0.22
N ASN A 90 -4.41 16.09 -0.35
CA ASN A 90 -4.68 17.53 -0.18
C ASN A 90 -4.66 17.99 1.30
N GLU A 91 -3.71 17.48 2.07
CA GLU A 91 -3.52 17.82 3.50
C GLU A 91 -2.15 18.46 3.77
N VAL A 92 -1.56 19.08 2.75
CA VAL A 92 -0.35 19.91 2.92
C VAL A 92 -0.78 21.27 3.43
N ASN A 93 -0.33 21.62 4.64
CA ASN A 93 -0.30 23.00 5.13
C ASN A 93 1.13 23.53 4.99
#